data_AF-A0A2G6KY33-F1
#
_entry.id   AF-A0A2G6KY33-F1
#
_cell.length_a   1.000
_cell.length_b   1.000
_cell.length_c   1.000
_cell.angle_alpha   90.00
_cell.angle_beta   90.00
_cell.angle_gamma   90.00
#
_symmetry.space_group_name_H-M   'P 1'
#
loop_
_entity.id
_entity.type
_entity.pdbx_description
1 polymer ?
#
loop_
_entity_poly.entity_id
_entity_poly.type
_entity_poly.pdbx_seq_one_letter_code
_entity_poly.pdbx_strand_id
1 'polypeptide(L)'
;MLKERGYVYGQHHAPHDISVRELGTGVSRWESARKIGINFARIPRVKNKIDSINAARRILDVCWFDEERCSLGIDRLEAYRKEWNEHLQTYKPTPLHDENSNGADAFQTLAMGHKFHQAPGAKRTIKRVSAGGWT
;
A
#
# COMPACT_ATOMS: atom_id res chain seq x y z
N MET A 1 18.32 2.22 12.88
CA MET A 1 16.86 2.32 12.66
C MET A 1 16.23 1.20 11.80
N LEU A 2 16.74 0.85 10.60
CA LEU A 2 16.22 -0.33 9.85
C LEU A 2 16.96 -1.63 10.18
N LYS A 3 18.31 -1.58 10.23
CA LYS A 3 19.19 -2.73 10.49
C LYS A 3 19.03 -3.35 11.89
N GLU A 4 18.55 -2.56 12.86
CA GLU A 4 18.33 -3.01 14.24
C GLU A 4 17.13 -3.95 14.39
N ARG A 5 16.21 -3.99 13.42
CA ARG A 5 14.99 -4.79 13.53
C ARG A 5 15.17 -6.28 13.20
N GLY A 6 16.40 -6.70 12.86
CA GLY A 6 16.72 -8.09 12.51
C GLY A 6 16.11 -8.59 11.19
N TYR A 7 15.39 -7.73 10.46
CA TYR A 7 14.77 -8.09 9.19
C TYR A 7 15.74 -7.91 8.02
N VAL A 8 15.72 -8.88 7.10
CA VAL A 8 16.29 -8.72 5.77
C VAL A 8 15.25 -8.01 4.90
N TYR A 9 15.45 -6.71 4.68
CA TYR A 9 14.57 -5.94 3.80
C TYR A 9 14.85 -6.30 2.34
N GLY A 10 13.77 -6.44 1.57
CA GLY A 10 13.84 -6.53 0.11
C GLY A 10 14.04 -5.16 -0.53
N GLN A 11 13.37 -4.94 -1.66
CA GLN A 11 13.43 -3.67 -2.36
C GLN A 11 12.46 -2.65 -1.76
N HIS A 12 12.91 -1.40 -1.61
CA HIS A 12 12.04 -0.29 -1.25
C HIS A 12 11.41 0.29 -2.50
N HIS A 13 10.09 0.44 -2.53
CA HIS A 13 9.36 1.02 -3.64
C HIS A 13 8.82 2.39 -3.27
N ALA A 14 8.85 3.32 -4.22
CA ALA A 14 8.29 4.65 -4.05
C ALA A 14 7.45 5.06 -5.26
N PRO A 15 6.39 5.87 -5.06
CA PRO A 15 5.57 6.39 -6.16
C PRO A 15 6.37 7.37 -7.03
N HIS A 16 5.78 7.75 -8.17
CA HIS A 16 6.47 8.57 -9.19
C HIS A 16 6.84 9.97 -8.70
N ASP A 17 6.10 10.52 -7.74
CA ASP A 17 6.24 11.86 -7.19
C ASP A 17 7.37 12.00 -6.16
N ILE A 18 8.03 10.90 -5.76
CA ILE A 18 9.19 10.95 -4.86
C ILE A 18 10.35 11.79 -5.41
N SER A 19 10.41 11.96 -6.74
CA SER A 19 11.41 12.77 -7.44
C SER A 19 11.06 14.26 -7.50
N VAL A 20 9.89 14.69 -7.03
CA VAL A 20 9.52 16.12 -7.00
C VAL A 20 10.44 16.85 -6.02
N ARG A 21 11.04 17.94 -6.49
CA ARG A 21 11.91 18.80 -5.69
C ARG A 21 11.09 19.81 -4.91
N GLU A 22 11.42 19.97 -3.64
CA GLU A 22 10.79 21.00 -2.81
C GLU A 22 11.36 22.37 -3.20
N LEU A 23 10.47 23.38 -3.32
CA LEU A 23 10.84 24.73 -3.79
C LEU A 23 11.86 25.43 -2.87
N GLY A 24 11.92 25.07 -1.59
CA GLY A 24 12.85 25.67 -0.63
C GLY A 24 14.25 25.06 -0.65
N THR A 25 14.35 23.73 -0.52
CA THR A 25 15.64 23.03 -0.39
C THR A 25 16.25 22.63 -1.73
N GLY A 26 15.43 22.56 -2.80
CA GLY A 26 15.85 22.06 -4.12
C GLY A 26 16.13 20.56 -4.14
N VAL A 27 15.92 19.85 -3.03
CA VAL A 27 16.17 18.42 -2.86
C VAL A 27 14.85 17.67 -2.92
N SER A 28 14.83 16.56 -3.64
CA SER A 28 13.69 15.64 -3.70
C SER A 28 13.69 14.67 -2.51
N ARG A 29 12.52 14.13 -2.18
CA ARG A 29 12.39 13.08 -1.15
C ARG A 29 13.26 11.86 -1.47
N TRP A 30 13.47 11.58 -2.75
CA TRP A 30 14.36 10.52 -3.23
C TRP A 30 15.83 10.78 -2.89
N GLU A 31 16.33 11.98 -3.15
CA GLU A 31 17.70 12.39 -2.82
C GLU A 31 17.92 12.38 -1.30
N SER A 32 16.95 12.83 -0.50
CA SER A 32 17.00 12.78 0.95
C SER A 32 17.05 11.34 1.49
N ALA A 33 16.21 10.45 0.96
CA ALA A 33 16.22 9.03 1.34
C ALA A 33 17.55 8.35 1.03
N ARG A 34 18.16 8.67 -0.12
CA ARG A 34 19.45 8.12 -0.52
C ARG A 34 20.58 8.52 0.43
N LYS A 35 20.56 9.74 0.96
CA LYS A 35 21.56 10.23 1.94
C LYS A 35 21.54 9.42 3.25
N ILE A 36 20.38 8.92 3.65
CA ILE A 36 20.24 8.06 4.85
C ILE A 36 20.34 6.56 4.53
N GLY A 37 20.78 6.20 3.32
CA GLY A 37 21.02 4.82 2.91
C GLY A 37 19.79 4.06 2.41
N ILE A 38 18.67 4.74 2.13
CA ILE A 38 17.47 4.12 1.57
C ILE A 38 17.42 4.35 0.05
N ASN A 39 17.53 3.26 -0.71
CA ASN A 39 17.46 3.29 -2.17
C ASN A 39 16.09 2.82 -2.64
N PHE A 40 15.27 3.77 -3.11
CA PHE A 40 13.96 3.45 -3.68
C PHE A 40 14.05 3.07 -5.15
N ALA A 41 13.33 2.02 -5.52
CA ALA A 41 12.88 1.75 -6.87
C ALA A 41 11.61 2.56 -7.15
N ARG A 42 11.71 3.50 -8.10
CA ARG A 42 10.60 4.37 -8.48
C ARG A 42 9.60 3.60 -9.33
N ILE A 43 8.35 3.59 -8.91
CA ILE A 43 7.24 2.98 -9.64
C ILE A 43 6.63 4.04 -10.59
N PRO A 44 6.40 3.69 -11.87
CA PRO A 44 5.74 4.60 -12.80
C PRO A 44 4.35 5.00 -12.31
N ARG A 45 3.92 6.20 -12.72
CA ARG A 45 2.56 6.67 -12.43
C ARG A 45 1.53 5.70 -13.00
N VAL A 46 0.61 5.26 -12.16
CA VAL A 46 -0.52 4.44 -12.59
C VAL A 46 -1.43 5.27 -13.48
N LYS A 47 -1.69 4.79 -14.71
CA LYS A 47 -2.57 5.47 -15.68
C LYS A 47 -4.04 5.36 -15.28
N ASN A 48 -4.46 4.17 -14.82
CA ASN A 48 -5.83 3.90 -14.39
C ASN A 48 -5.83 3.36 -12.96
N LYS A 49 -6.51 4.09 -12.06
CA LYS A 49 -6.60 3.75 -10.63
C LYS A 49 -7.17 2.35 -10.37
N ILE A 50 -8.07 1.87 -11.23
CA ILE A 50 -8.68 0.54 -11.09
C ILE A 50 -7.62 -0.56 -11.24
N ASP A 51 -6.61 -0.37 -12.10
CA ASP A 51 -5.57 -1.37 -12.32
C ASP A 51 -4.73 -1.59 -11.06
N SER A 52 -4.38 -0.51 -10.36
CA SER A 52 -3.62 -0.60 -9.11
C SER A 52 -4.45 -1.18 -7.96
N ILE A 53 -5.74 -0.85 -7.88
CA ILE A 53 -6.67 -1.48 -6.91
C ILE A 53 -6.76 -2.98 -7.15
N ASN A 54 -6.90 -3.41 -8.41
CA ASN A 54 -6.97 -4.82 -8.76
C ASN A 54 -5.64 -5.53 -8.50
N ALA A 55 -4.50 -4.88 -8.74
CA ALA A 55 -3.20 -5.41 -8.37
C ALA A 55 -3.07 -5.64 -6.87
N ALA A 56 -3.48 -4.65 -6.05
CA ALA A 56 -3.49 -4.77 -4.60
C ALA A 56 -4.36 -5.95 -4.14
N ARG A 57 -5.59 -6.07 -4.65
CA ARG A 57 -6.49 -7.20 -4.30
C ARG A 57 -5.89 -8.56 -4.63
N ARG A 58 -5.19 -8.69 -5.75
CA ARG A 58 -4.54 -9.93 -6.20
C ARG A 58 -3.36 -10.38 -5.35
N ILE A 59 -2.80 -9.51 -4.50
CA ILE A 59 -1.64 -9.86 -3.67
C ILE A 59 -2.00 -10.02 -2.19
N LEU A 60 -3.18 -9.56 -1.77
CA LEU A 60 -3.63 -9.67 -0.37
C LEU A 60 -3.62 -11.11 0.13
N ASP A 61 -3.95 -12.06 -0.74
CA ASP A 61 -4.00 -13.51 -0.46
C ASP A 61 -2.62 -14.15 -0.21
N VAL A 62 -1.55 -13.52 -0.69
CA VAL A 62 -0.16 -13.95 -0.49
C VAL A 62 0.59 -13.09 0.54
N CYS A 63 -0.04 -12.03 1.04
CA CYS A 63 0.52 -11.17 2.07
C CYS A 63 0.26 -11.71 3.49
N TRP A 64 1.23 -11.50 4.37
CA TRP A 64 1.10 -11.74 5.81
C TRP A 64 1.33 -10.41 6.51
N PHE A 65 0.40 -10.02 7.36
CA PHE A 65 0.47 -8.79 8.14
C PHE A 65 0.59 -9.14 9.62
N ASP A 66 1.48 -8.44 10.31
CA ASP A 66 1.53 -8.47 11.78
C ASP A 66 0.40 -7.60 12.31
N GLU A 67 -0.56 -8.20 13.01
CA GLU A 67 -1.80 -7.53 13.44
C GLU A 67 -1.54 -6.30 14.30
N GLU A 68 -0.58 -6.37 15.23
CA GLU A 68 -0.26 -5.26 16.13
C GLU A 68 0.57 -4.21 15.43
N ARG A 69 1.68 -4.62 14.79
CA ARG A 69 2.67 -3.70 14.19
C ARG A 69 2.19 -3.05 12.90
N CYS A 70 1.21 -3.67 12.23
CA CYS A 70 0.59 -3.15 11.02
C CYS A 70 -0.87 -2.70 11.22
N SER A 71 -1.37 -2.66 12.46
CA SER A 71 -2.74 -2.23 12.83
C SER A 71 -3.24 -1.02 12.04
N LEU A 72 -2.53 0.10 12.10
CA LEU A 72 -2.90 1.31 11.34
C LEU A 72 -3.04 1.05 9.84
N GLY A 73 -2.13 0.27 9.25
CA GLY A 73 -2.17 -0.06 7.82
C GLY A 73 -3.34 -0.98 7.47
N ILE A 74 -3.66 -1.92 8.35
CA ILE A 74 -4.81 -2.81 8.23
C ILE A 74 -6.10 -1.98 8.29
N ASP A 75 -6.25 -1.10 9.28
CA ASP A 75 -7.41 -0.21 9.42
C ASP A 75 -7.63 0.63 8.15
N ARG A 76 -6.54 1.18 7.58
CA ARG A 76 -6.61 1.96 6.34
C ARG A 76 -7.06 1.12 5.14
N LEU A 77 -6.62 -0.15 5.05
CA LEU A 77 -7.05 -1.06 3.99
C LEU A 77 -8.52 -1.47 4.15
N GLU A 78 -8.98 -1.70 5.37
CA GLU A 78 -10.37 -2.06 5.67
C GLU A 78 -11.35 -0.91 5.43
N ALA A 79 -10.96 0.33 5.77
CA ALA A 79 -11.79 1.53 5.60
C ALA A 79 -11.75 2.13 4.19
N TYR A 80 -10.91 1.61 3.29
CA TYR A 80 -10.79 2.10 1.92
C TYR A 80 -12.06 1.83 1.11
N ARG A 81 -12.69 2.89 0.59
CA ARG A 81 -14.03 2.82 -0.01
C ARG A 81 -14.22 3.76 -1.18
N LYS A 82 -15.28 3.51 -1.95
CA LYS A 82 -15.75 4.43 -2.99
C LYS A 82 -16.38 5.66 -2.37
N GLU A 83 -16.24 6.80 -3.04
CA GLU A 83 -16.94 8.01 -2.66
C GLU A 83 -18.41 7.91 -3.07
N TRP A 84 -19.33 8.21 -2.15
CA TRP A 84 -20.76 8.28 -2.43
C TRP A 84 -21.14 9.71 -2.87
N ASN A 85 -21.94 9.82 -3.92
CA ASN A 85 -22.50 11.09 -4.37
C ASN A 85 -23.95 11.21 -3.89
N GLU A 86 -24.18 12.03 -2.87
CA GLU A 86 -25.51 12.24 -2.28
C GLU A 86 -26.52 12.84 -3.26
N HIS A 87 -26.10 13.62 -4.25
CA HIS A 87 -27.03 14.28 -5.17
C HIS A 87 -27.51 13.32 -6.26
N LEU A 88 -26.60 12.48 -6.77
CA LEU A 88 -26.89 11.51 -7.82
C LEU A 88 -27.30 10.14 -7.26
N GLN A 89 -27.29 9.98 -5.92
CA GLN A 89 -27.57 8.72 -5.21
C GLN A 89 -26.80 7.54 -5.83
N THR A 90 -25.51 7.76 -6.11
CA THR A 90 -24.64 6.77 -6.77
C THR A 90 -23.20 6.90 -6.32
N TYR A 91 -22.41 5.83 -6.49
CA TYR A 91 -20.97 5.87 -6.22
C TYR A 91 -20.20 6.53 -7.35
N LYS A 92 -19.22 7.36 -7.00
CA LYS A 92 -18.27 7.90 -7.97
C LYS A 92 -17.36 6.78 -8.51
N PRO A 93 -16.80 6.96 -9.73
CA PRO A 93 -15.82 6.03 -10.28
C PRO A 93 -14.49 6.06 -9.51
N THR A 94 -14.23 7.13 -8.76
CA THR A 94 -13.03 7.31 -7.95
C THR A 94 -13.25 6.89 -6.49
N PRO A 95 -12.19 6.39 -5.81
CA PRO A 95 -12.23 6.16 -4.37
C PRO A 95 -12.38 7.49 -3.62
N LEU A 96 -12.89 7.42 -2.39
CA LEU A 96 -12.85 8.57 -1.48
C LEU A 96 -11.39 8.93 -1.18
N HIS A 97 -11.04 10.20 -1.31
CA HIS A 97 -9.70 10.67 -1.00
C HIS A 97 -9.61 11.12 0.47
N ASP A 98 -9.16 10.20 1.31
CA ASP A 98 -8.90 10.41 2.73
C ASP A 98 -7.58 9.73 3.16
N GLU A 99 -7.29 9.77 4.46
CA GLU A 99 -6.17 9.06 5.08
C GLU A 99 -6.16 7.54 4.81
N ASN A 100 -7.33 6.91 4.65
CA ASN A 100 -7.44 5.50 4.28
C ASN A 100 -6.97 5.28 2.84
N SER A 101 -7.30 6.22 1.94
CA SER A 101 -6.79 6.21 0.56
C SER A 101 -5.26 6.31 0.49
N ASN A 102 -4.62 7.08 1.37
CA ASN A 102 -3.15 7.17 1.41
C ASN A 102 -2.51 5.83 1.81
N GLY A 103 -3.06 5.16 2.83
CA GLY A 103 -2.59 3.83 3.25
C GLY A 103 -2.79 2.78 2.15
N ALA A 104 -3.98 2.76 1.54
CA ALA A 104 -4.29 1.88 0.43
C ALA A 104 -3.39 2.14 -0.80
N ASP A 105 -3.04 3.39 -1.06
CA ASP A 105 -2.19 3.79 -2.20
C ASP A 105 -0.73 3.37 -2.03
N ALA A 106 -0.23 3.39 -0.79
CA ALA A 106 1.06 2.81 -0.46
C ALA A 106 1.10 1.31 -0.76
N PHE A 107 0.05 0.57 -0.37
CA PHE A 107 -0.05 -0.86 -0.66
C PHE A 107 -0.24 -1.16 -2.16
N GLN A 108 -1.03 -0.34 -2.86
CA GLN A 108 -1.15 -0.41 -4.31
C GLN A 108 0.20 -0.16 -5.01
N THR A 109 1.03 0.75 -4.51
CA THR A 109 2.38 1.01 -5.05
C THR A 109 3.27 -0.24 -4.91
N LEU A 110 3.20 -0.93 -3.77
CA LEU A 110 3.87 -2.23 -3.59
C LEU A 110 3.38 -3.25 -4.63
N ALA A 111 2.06 -3.38 -4.80
CA ALA A 111 1.46 -4.32 -5.75
C ALA A 111 1.87 -4.07 -7.21
N MET A 112 2.05 -2.80 -7.58
CA MET A 112 2.49 -2.40 -8.90
C MET A 112 4.01 -2.54 -9.10
N GLY A 113 4.79 -2.46 -8.02
CA GLY A 113 6.24 -2.45 -8.06
C GLY A 113 6.93 -3.80 -7.84
N HIS A 114 6.27 -4.70 -7.12
CA HIS A 114 6.84 -5.97 -6.70
C HIS A 114 6.26 -7.15 -7.48
N LYS A 115 7.12 -8.08 -7.90
CA LYS A 115 6.71 -9.31 -8.55
C LYS A 115 6.42 -10.38 -7.50
N PHE A 116 5.16 -10.52 -7.10
CA PHE A 116 4.73 -11.58 -6.21
C PHE A 116 4.72 -12.92 -6.97
N HIS A 117 5.44 -13.92 -6.45
CA HIS A 117 5.30 -15.28 -6.94
C HIS A 117 3.97 -15.85 -6.42
N GLN A 118 2.99 -16.00 -7.30
CA GLN A 118 1.80 -16.77 -6.96
C GLN A 118 2.16 -18.27 -7.04
N ALA A 119 2.14 -18.96 -5.90
CA ALA A 119 2.34 -20.40 -5.89
C ALA A 119 1.17 -21.07 -6.63
N PRO A 120 1.41 -21.88 -7.68
CA PRO A 120 0.32 -22.56 -8.39
C PRO A 120 -0.41 -23.51 -7.44
N GLY A 121 -1.74 -23.34 -7.28
CA GLY A 121 -2.60 -24.37 -6.69
C GLY A 121 -2.76 -24.38 -5.16
N ALA A 122 -2.34 -23.36 -4.42
CA ALA A 122 -2.57 -23.32 -2.98
C ALA A 122 -4.05 -23.03 -2.65
N LYS A 123 -4.91 -24.06 -2.62
CA LYS A 123 -6.18 -23.99 -1.89
C LYS A 123 -5.84 -23.74 -0.42
N ARG A 124 -6.04 -22.52 0.06
CA ARG A 124 -5.79 -22.17 1.47
C ARG A 124 -7.11 -21.98 2.21
N THR A 125 -7.32 -22.82 3.22
CA THR A 125 -8.35 -22.65 4.22
C THR A 125 -8.00 -21.40 5.05
N ILE A 126 -8.81 -20.34 4.92
CA ILE A 126 -8.71 -19.18 5.81
C ILE A 126 -9.12 -19.65 7.20
N LYS A 127 -8.15 -19.89 8.09
CA LYS A 127 -8.44 -20.06 9.51
C LYS A 127 -8.61 -18.68 10.13
N ARG A 128 -9.86 -18.25 10.28
CA ARG A 128 -10.20 -17.18 11.23
C ARG A 128 -9.93 -17.73 12.62
N VAL A 129 -8.84 -17.30 13.25
CA VAL A 129 -8.66 -17.49 14.70
C VAL A 129 -9.49 -16.40 15.36
N SER A 130 -10.60 -16.81 15.99
CA SER A 130 -11.46 -15.90 16.74
C SER A 130 -10.75 -15.46 18.01
N ALA A 131 -10.30 -14.20 18.07
CA ALA A 131 -10.17 -13.52 19.35
C ALA A 131 -11.60 -13.40 19.94
N GLY A 132 -11.75 -13.84 21.18
CA GLY A 132 -13.04 -14.13 21.81
C GLY A 132 -14.01 -12.96 21.82
N GLY A 133 -15.29 -13.32 21.68
CA GLY A 133 -16.45 -12.64 22.26
C GLY A 133 -16.56 -11.13 22.06
N TRP A 134 -17.22 -10.71 20.99
CA TRP A 134 -17.78 -9.36 20.88
C TRP A 134 -19.23 -9.39 21.40
N THR A 135 -19.48 -8.72 22.53
CA THR A 135 -20.78 -8.09 22.85
C THR A 135 -20.81 -6.70 22.24
#